data_AF-A0A088RH85-F1
#
_entry.id   AF-A0A088RH85-F1
#
_cell.length_a   1.000
_cell.length_b   1.000
_cell.length_c   1.000
_cell.angle_alpha   90.00
_cell.angle_beta   90.00
_cell.angle_gamma   90.00
#
_symmetry.space_group_name_H-M   'P 1'
#
loop_
_entity.id
_entity.type
_entity.pdbx_description
1 polymer ?
#
loop_
_entity_poly.entity_id
_entity_poly.type
_entity_poly.pdbx_seq_one_letter_code
_entity_poly.pdbx_strand_id
1 'polypeptide(L)'
;MPNVIVTCTFNPPSVTIQGASIRQDTIDALQRALPKQTTTSLPTQRPSEPAKFLLTSRSGTVQAGTVNRIEAGGAVADGVAEGREEFSSPNHNSTGVASGEDAEAYKSWHVDLGQHYCDQMGRTMIFLVIIEALEEEGFGLRGTHSLVVKEKDITRLIFVRS
;
A
#
# COMPACT_ATOMS: atom_id res chain seq x y z
N MET A 1 -0.84 -6.70 -23.14
CA MET A 1 -1.65 -7.53 -22.23
C MET A 1 -1.64 -6.87 -20.86
N PRO A 2 -2.79 -6.51 -20.29
CA PRO A 2 -2.85 -5.88 -18.97
C PRO A 2 -2.46 -6.89 -17.89
N ASN A 3 -1.44 -6.56 -17.12
CA ASN A 3 -0.90 -7.39 -16.05
C ASN A 3 -1.13 -6.69 -14.70
N VAL A 4 -1.34 -7.49 -13.66
CA VAL A 4 -1.45 -7.02 -12.28
C VAL A 4 -0.42 -7.76 -11.44
N ILE A 5 0.33 -7.03 -10.63
CA ILE A 5 1.29 -7.57 -9.68
C ILE A 5 0.81 -7.18 -8.28
N VAL A 6 0.57 -8.19 -7.45
CA VAL A 6 0.26 -7.99 -6.03
C VAL A 6 1.48 -8.36 -5.22
N THR A 7 1.98 -7.43 -4.42
CA THR A 7 3.09 -7.64 -3.49
C THR A 7 2.56 -7.63 -2.07
N CYS A 8 2.68 -8.75 -1.38
CA CYS A 8 2.36 -8.89 0.03
C CYS A 8 3.66 -8.95 0.83
N THR A 9 3.76 -8.14 1.89
CA THR A 9 4.90 -8.19 2.83
C THR A 9 4.37 -8.52 4.22
N PHE A 10 5.05 -9.41 4.94
CA PHE A 10 4.73 -9.83 6.30
C PHE A 10 6.00 -9.85 7.15
N ASN A 11 6.04 -9.48 8.42
CA ASN A 11 5.09 -8.72 9.22
C ASN A 11 5.67 -7.31 9.51
N PRO A 12 4.84 -6.28 9.75
CA PRO A 12 3.37 -6.29 9.68
C PRO A 12 2.84 -6.50 8.25
N PRO A 13 1.58 -6.94 8.08
CA PRO A 13 1.02 -7.22 6.76
C PRO A 13 0.77 -5.92 5.97
N SER A 14 1.36 -5.82 4.79
CA SER A 14 1.07 -4.77 3.82
C SER A 14 0.86 -5.35 2.43
N VAL A 15 -0.15 -4.87 1.70
CA VAL A 15 -0.47 -5.34 0.35
C VAL A 15 -0.41 -4.17 -0.63
N THR A 16 0.35 -4.34 -1.70
CA THR A 16 0.45 -3.39 -2.81
C THR A 16 -0.04 -4.03 -4.09
N ILE A 17 -0.93 -3.38 -4.82
CA ILE A 17 -1.45 -3.84 -6.11
C ILE A 17 -1.04 -2.84 -7.18
N GLN A 18 -0.28 -3.30 -8.17
CA GLN A 18 0.28 -2.48 -9.25
C GLN A 18 -0.12 -3.05 -10.61
N GLY A 19 -0.30 -2.19 -11.61
CA GLY A 19 -0.50 -2.60 -12.99
C GLY A 19 -1.79 -2.06 -13.59
N ALA A 20 -2.55 -2.95 -14.25
CA ALA A 20 -3.81 -2.61 -14.88
C ALA A 20 -4.86 -2.07 -13.90
N SER A 21 -5.83 -1.31 -14.41
CA SER A 21 -6.93 -0.78 -13.62
C SER A 21 -7.83 -1.90 -13.10
N ILE A 22 -7.99 -1.97 -11.78
CA ILE A 22 -8.95 -2.83 -11.09
C ILE A 22 -10.17 -1.98 -10.73
N ARG A 23 -11.37 -2.57 -10.73
CA ARG A 23 -12.60 -1.86 -10.33
C ARG A 23 -12.51 -1.42 -8.87
N GLN A 24 -13.10 -0.26 -8.55
CA GLN A 24 -13.12 0.23 -7.18
C GLN A 24 -13.84 -0.74 -6.23
N ASP A 25 -14.92 -1.38 -6.70
CA ASP A 25 -15.70 -2.33 -5.92
C ASP A 25 -14.84 -3.53 -5.44
N THR A 26 -13.91 -4.00 -6.26
CA THR A 26 -12.96 -5.06 -5.90
C THR A 26 -12.00 -4.58 -4.82
N ILE A 27 -11.48 -3.37 -4.96
CA ILE A 27 -10.57 -2.77 -3.99
C ILE A 27 -11.31 -2.60 -2.65
N ASP A 28 -12.56 -2.15 -2.68
CA ASP A 28 -13.40 -2.00 -1.49
C ASP A 28 -13.73 -3.36 -0.84
N ALA A 29 -13.97 -4.39 -1.64
CA ALA A 29 -14.17 -5.75 -1.16
C ALA A 29 -12.91 -6.30 -0.47
N LEU A 30 -11.75 -6.16 -1.12
CA LEU A 30 -10.44 -6.52 -0.56
C LEU A 30 -10.17 -5.76 0.74
N GLN A 31 -10.46 -4.46 0.78
CA GLN A 31 -10.30 -3.63 1.96
C GLN A 31 -11.06 -4.17 3.18
N ARG A 32 -12.28 -4.67 2.96
CA ARG A 32 -13.12 -5.25 4.03
C ARG A 32 -12.71 -6.67 4.39
N ALA A 33 -12.14 -7.44 3.45
CA ALA A 33 -11.83 -8.84 3.63
C ALA A 33 -10.45 -9.07 4.27
N LEU A 34 -9.41 -8.35 3.84
CA LEU A 34 -8.02 -8.58 4.23
C LEU A 34 -7.78 -8.54 5.75
N PRO A 35 -8.31 -7.56 6.53
CA PRO A 35 -8.08 -7.53 7.98
C PRO A 35 -8.61 -8.76 8.71
N LYS A 36 -9.69 -9.38 8.19
CA LYS A 36 -10.35 -10.55 8.79
C LYS A 36 -9.52 -11.83 8.67
N GLN A 37 -8.53 -11.85 7.78
CA GLN A 37 -7.66 -13.00 7.52
C GLN A 37 -6.37 -12.97 8.35
N THR A 38 -6.17 -11.94 9.16
CA THR A 38 -5.00 -11.83 10.04
C THR A 38 -5.14 -12.81 11.22
N THR A 39 -4.02 -13.28 11.76
CA THR A 39 -4.02 -14.23 12.89
C THR A 39 -3.63 -13.59 14.22
N THR A 40 -3.74 -12.26 14.29
CA THR A 40 -3.53 -11.52 15.55
C THR A 40 -4.54 -11.95 16.61
N SER A 41 -4.05 -12.22 17.82
CA SER A 41 -4.86 -12.69 18.95
C SER A 41 -5.83 -11.63 19.49
N LEU A 42 -5.56 -10.34 19.26
CA LEU A 42 -6.43 -9.21 19.58
C LEU A 42 -6.41 -8.18 18.43
N PRO A 43 -7.55 -7.87 17.80
CA PRO A 43 -7.63 -6.72 16.89
C PRO A 43 -7.41 -5.44 17.71
N THR A 44 -6.27 -4.76 17.52
CA THR A 44 -6.02 -3.46 18.18
C THR A 44 -6.61 -2.28 17.41
N GLN A 45 -7.16 -2.50 16.22
CA GLN A 45 -7.87 -1.47 15.47
C GLN A 45 -9.18 -1.11 16.18
N ARG A 46 -9.33 0.17 16.52
CA ARG A 46 -10.62 0.72 16.94
C ARG A 46 -11.61 0.53 15.80
N PRO A 47 -12.88 0.15 16.06
CA PRO A 47 -13.90 -0.03 15.02
C PRO A 47 -14.08 1.18 14.08
N SER A 48 -13.63 2.37 14.49
CA SER A 48 -13.72 3.62 13.73
C SER A 48 -12.65 3.79 12.64
N GLU A 49 -11.58 2.99 12.60
CA GLU A 49 -10.45 3.18 11.66
C GLU A 49 -10.11 1.86 10.94
N PRO A 50 -10.91 1.42 9.95
CA PRO A 50 -10.58 0.25 9.15
C PRO A 50 -9.34 0.53 8.29
N ALA A 51 -8.56 -0.52 7.99
CA ALA A 51 -7.51 -0.46 6.98
C ALA A 51 -8.07 0.08 5.65
N LYS A 52 -7.35 0.99 5.00
CA LYS A 52 -7.78 1.63 3.75
C LYS A 52 -6.73 1.50 2.66
N PHE A 53 -7.18 1.13 1.46
CA PHE A 53 -6.33 1.22 0.28
C PHE A 53 -6.18 2.69 -0.10
N LEU A 54 -4.93 3.13 -0.19
CA LEU A 54 -4.56 4.45 -0.68
C LEU A 54 -4.12 4.32 -2.13
N LEU A 55 -4.76 5.10 -3.02
CA LEU A 55 -4.32 5.21 -4.40
C LEU A 55 -3.07 6.08 -4.45
N THR A 56 -1.98 5.51 -4.96
CA THR A 56 -0.73 6.21 -5.23
C THR A 56 -0.53 6.26 -6.74
N SER A 57 -0.60 7.45 -7.32
CA SER A 57 -0.04 7.72 -8.64
C SER A 57 1.42 8.11 -8.45
N ARG A 58 2.32 7.76 -9.40
CA ARG A 58 3.75 8.09 -9.30
C ARG A 58 4.07 9.61 -9.38
N SER A 59 3.09 10.49 -9.16
CA SER A 59 3.32 11.90 -8.87
C SER A 59 3.39 12.04 -7.35
N GLY A 60 4.60 12.26 -6.82
CA GLY A 60 4.90 12.31 -5.39
C GLY A 60 4.16 13.40 -4.63
N THR A 61 2.91 13.13 -4.26
CA THR A 61 2.16 13.81 -3.21
C THR A 61 1.18 12.80 -2.64
N VAL A 62 1.43 12.36 -1.40
CA VAL A 62 0.44 11.64 -0.60
C VAL A 62 -0.75 12.58 -0.43
N GLN A 63 -1.83 12.36 -1.18
CA GLN A 63 -3.04 13.14 -1.03
C GLN A 63 -3.77 12.62 0.22
N ALA A 64 -3.27 13.02 1.39
CA ALA A 64 -4.02 12.94 2.63
C ALA A 64 -5.22 13.86 2.49
N GLY A 65 -6.43 13.28 2.47
CA GLY A 65 -7.67 14.04 2.47
C GLY A 65 -7.70 15.01 3.66
N THR A 66 -7.57 16.30 3.37
CA THR A 66 -7.72 17.40 4.31
C THR A 66 -9.14 17.39 4.88
N VAL A 67 -9.27 17.03 6.16
CA VAL A 67 -10.46 17.36 6.95
C VAL A 67 -10.29 18.80 7.43
N ASN A 68 -11.08 19.69 6.86
CA ASN A 68 -11.14 21.10 7.23
C ASN A 68 -11.50 21.23 8.72
N ARG A 69 -10.56 21.70 9.54
CA ARG A 69 -10.81 22.15 10.91
C ARG A 69 -10.98 23.67 10.88
N ILE A 70 -12.19 24.12 11.17
CA ILE A 70 -12.58 25.53 11.22
C ILE A 70 -11.95 26.16 12.49
N GLU A 71 -11.31 27.33 12.31
CA GLU A 71 -10.71 28.15 13.37
C GLU A 71 -11.76 28.84 14.26
N ALA A 72 -11.43 29.04 15.54
CA ALA A 72 -11.68 30.30 16.26
C ALA A 72 -10.97 30.31 17.63
N GLY A 73 -10.15 31.35 17.89
CA GLY A 73 -10.09 31.97 19.22
C GLY A 73 -8.78 31.92 20.04
N GLY A 74 -7.77 32.70 19.64
CA GLY A 74 -7.12 33.73 20.46
C GLY A 74 -6.36 33.42 21.78
N ALA A 75 -5.04 33.68 21.74
CA ALA A 75 -4.32 34.72 22.49
C ALA A 75 -3.12 34.30 23.41
N VAL A 76 -1.93 34.72 22.93
CA VAL A 76 -0.72 35.31 23.56
C VAL A 76 0.29 34.56 24.45
N ALA A 77 1.56 34.99 24.20
CA ALA A 77 2.79 34.99 24.99
C ALA A 77 3.66 33.73 24.91
N ASP A 78 5.00 33.76 24.89
CA ASP A 78 6.06 34.77 24.71
C ASP A 78 7.37 33.96 24.76
N GLY A 79 8.45 34.45 24.14
CA GLY A 79 9.80 34.13 24.60
C GLY A 79 10.64 33.01 23.93
N VAL A 80 11.72 33.51 23.29
CA VAL A 80 13.11 33.02 23.31
C VAL A 80 13.60 32.14 22.14
N ALA A 81 14.65 32.69 21.50
CA ALA A 81 15.40 32.22 20.34
C ALA A 81 16.68 31.46 20.73
N GLU A 82 17.15 30.56 19.86
CA GLU A 82 18.53 30.09 19.61
C GLU A 82 18.40 28.88 18.64
N GLY A 83 19.12 28.63 17.55
CA GLY A 83 20.26 29.20 16.86
C GLY A 83 20.98 28.05 16.12
N ARG A 84 21.09 28.09 14.77
CA ARG A 84 22.11 27.40 13.90
C ARG A 84 22.11 25.84 13.86
N GLU A 85 22.35 25.08 12.78
CA GLU A 85 23.14 25.23 11.55
C GLU A 85 22.56 24.43 10.35
N GLU A 86 22.78 24.96 9.14
CA GLU A 86 22.60 24.31 7.84
C GLU A 86 23.58 23.15 7.63
N PHE A 87 23.14 22.06 7.00
CA PHE A 87 24.02 21.22 6.17
C PHE A 87 23.28 20.68 4.94
N SER A 88 23.73 21.11 3.78
CA SER A 88 23.31 20.68 2.44
C SER A 88 24.06 19.42 1.98
N SER A 89 23.29 18.45 1.44
CA SER A 89 23.51 17.56 0.27
C SER A 89 24.80 16.70 0.17
N PRO A 90 24.80 15.55 -0.57
CA PRO A 90 24.80 15.59 -2.04
C PRO A 90 23.91 14.55 -2.76
N ASN A 91 23.43 14.99 -3.92
CA ASN A 91 22.87 14.23 -5.03
C ASN A 91 23.78 13.07 -5.48
N HIS A 92 23.16 11.94 -5.85
CA HIS A 92 23.71 11.05 -6.87
C HIS A 92 22.66 10.80 -7.96
N ASN A 93 22.81 11.57 -9.04
CA ASN A 93 22.30 11.26 -10.37
C ASN A 93 23.15 10.15 -11.00
N SER A 94 22.52 9.18 -11.67
CA SER A 94 23.03 8.31 -12.77
C SER A 94 22.01 7.17 -12.95
N THR A 95 21.50 6.77 -14.11
CA THR A 95 21.74 7.12 -15.51
C THR A 95 20.50 6.62 -16.28
N GLY A 96 20.05 7.38 -17.30
CA GLY A 96 18.85 7.09 -18.06
C GLY A 96 18.91 5.80 -18.88
N VAL A 97 17.76 5.15 -19.02
CA VAL A 97 17.46 4.23 -20.11
C VAL A 97 16.17 4.70 -20.76
N ALA A 98 16.21 4.68 -22.09
CA ALA A 98 15.40 5.39 -23.06
C ALA A 98 13.88 5.45 -22.84
N SER A 99 13.36 6.62 -23.21
CA SER A 99 11.98 6.96 -23.49
C SER A 99 11.32 5.94 -24.44
N GLY A 100 10.23 5.35 -23.97
CA GLY A 100 9.24 4.66 -24.79
C GLY A 100 7.87 5.25 -24.43
N GLU A 101 7.11 5.60 -25.45
CA GLU A 101 5.87 6.36 -25.41
C GLU A 101 4.78 5.75 -24.51
N ASP A 102 3.94 6.64 -23.97
CA ASP A 102 2.81 6.40 -23.05
C ASP A 102 3.19 5.86 -21.66
N ALA A 103 3.86 6.71 -20.86
CA ALA A 103 3.92 6.54 -19.41
C ALA A 103 2.52 6.83 -18.78
N GLU A 104 1.53 6.00 -19.12
CA GLU A 104 0.32 5.86 -18.33
C GLU A 104 0.76 5.66 -16.88
N ALA A 105 0.49 6.65 -16.04
CA ALA A 105 0.91 6.63 -14.65
C ALA A 105 0.31 5.39 -14.00
N TYR A 106 1.13 4.35 -13.79
CA TYR A 106 0.70 3.11 -13.15
C TYR A 106 0.04 3.47 -11.81
N LYS A 107 -1.25 3.16 -11.72
CA LYS A 107 -2.03 3.30 -10.49
C LYS A 107 -1.60 2.16 -9.57
N SER A 108 -1.08 2.52 -8.40
CA SER A 108 -0.69 1.58 -7.37
C SER A 108 -1.62 1.75 -6.17
N TRP A 109 -2.28 0.68 -5.75
CA TRP A 109 -3.07 0.65 -4.53
C TRP A 109 -2.24 0.07 -3.40
N HIS A 110 -2.23 0.72 -2.24
CA HIS A 110 -1.48 0.25 -1.08
C HIS A 110 -2.36 0.20 0.16
N VAL A 111 -2.35 -0.90 0.88
CA VAL A 111 -2.96 -1.02 2.22
C VAL A 111 -1.95 -1.52 3.22
N ASP A 112 -1.91 -0.88 4.38
CA ASP A 112 -1.15 -1.33 5.54
C ASP A 112 -2.14 -1.82 6.61
N LEU A 113 -1.91 -3.03 7.14
CA LEU A 113 -2.68 -3.59 8.24
C LEU A 113 -2.05 -3.25 9.61
N GLY A 114 -0.98 -2.46 9.66
CA GLY A 114 -0.45 -1.83 10.87
C GLY A 114 -0.06 -2.84 11.95
N GLN A 115 -0.79 -2.88 13.06
CA GLN A 115 -0.49 -3.72 14.23
C GLN A 115 -0.93 -5.19 14.07
N HIS A 116 -1.45 -5.57 12.91
CA HIS A 116 -1.80 -6.95 12.63
C HIS A 116 -0.56 -7.85 12.47
N TYR A 117 -0.77 -9.16 12.60
CA TYR A 117 0.22 -10.21 12.48
C TYR A 117 -0.39 -11.36 11.68
N CYS A 118 0.39 -11.93 10.77
CA CYS A 118 0.02 -13.14 10.03
C CYS A 118 1.09 -14.21 10.21
N ASP A 119 0.69 -15.32 10.81
CA ASP A 119 1.41 -16.59 10.71
C ASP A 119 1.22 -17.22 9.31
N GLN A 120 1.69 -18.47 9.13
CA GLN A 120 1.56 -19.18 7.86
C GLN A 120 0.10 -19.33 7.39
N MET A 121 -0.83 -19.57 8.30
CA MET A 121 -2.25 -19.70 7.97
C MET A 121 -2.82 -18.35 7.53
N GLY A 122 -2.58 -17.28 8.29
CA GLY A 122 -3.06 -15.94 7.95
C GLY A 122 -2.54 -15.44 6.61
N ARG A 123 -1.27 -15.72 6.30
CA ARG A 123 -0.67 -15.42 4.99
C ARG A 123 -1.38 -16.15 3.86
N THR A 124 -1.64 -17.44 4.05
CA THR A 124 -2.31 -18.29 3.06
C THR A 124 -3.73 -17.77 2.78
N MET A 125 -4.48 -17.43 3.83
CA MET A 125 -5.82 -16.87 3.70
C MET A 125 -5.84 -15.52 2.97
N ILE A 126 -4.86 -14.65 3.24
CA ILE A 126 -4.70 -13.39 2.50
C ILE A 126 -4.44 -13.66 1.02
N PHE A 127 -3.57 -14.62 0.69
CA PHE A 127 -3.31 -14.97 -0.72
C PHE A 127 -4.57 -15.47 -1.43
N LEU A 128 -5.34 -16.35 -0.78
CA LEU A 128 -6.58 -16.89 -1.35
C LEU A 128 -7.59 -15.79 -1.65
N VAL A 129 -7.86 -14.90 -0.68
CA VAL A 129 -8.80 -13.77 -0.87
C VAL A 129 -8.37 -12.86 -2.03
N ILE A 130 -7.07 -12.62 -2.20
CA ILE A 130 -6.55 -11.82 -3.32
C ILE A 130 -6.75 -12.54 -4.64
N ILE A 131 -6.45 -13.84 -4.69
CA ILE A 131 -6.58 -14.65 -5.91
C ILE A 131 -8.05 -14.70 -6.35
N GLU A 132 -8.97 -15.02 -5.43
CA GLU A 132 -10.41 -15.09 -5.70
C GLU A 132 -10.95 -13.76 -6.22
N ALA A 133 -10.64 -12.65 -5.53
CA ALA A 133 -11.11 -11.33 -5.93
C ALA A 133 -10.59 -10.92 -7.32
N LEU A 134 -9.34 -11.24 -7.66
CA LEU A 134 -8.77 -10.93 -8.98
C LEU A 134 -9.25 -11.88 -10.08
N GLU A 135 -9.57 -13.13 -9.75
CA GLU A 135 -10.17 -14.08 -10.68
C GLU A 135 -11.58 -13.63 -11.10
N GLU A 136 -12.40 -13.15 -10.16
CA GLU A 136 -13.72 -12.55 -10.45
C GLU A 136 -13.63 -11.28 -11.32
N GLU A 137 -12.51 -10.55 -11.24
CA GLU A 137 -12.21 -9.44 -12.15
C GLU A 137 -11.79 -9.90 -13.55
N GLY A 138 -11.48 -11.20 -13.72
CA GLY A 138 -10.97 -11.81 -14.95
C GLY A 138 -9.45 -11.74 -15.10
N PHE A 139 -8.72 -11.76 -13.99
CA PHE A 139 -7.27 -11.90 -13.95
C PHE A 139 -6.88 -13.28 -13.44
N GLY A 140 -6.21 -14.08 -14.26
CA GLY A 140 -5.69 -15.39 -13.87
C GLY A 140 -4.29 -15.30 -13.27
N LEU A 141 -4.05 -16.02 -12.17
CA LEU A 141 -2.71 -16.14 -11.57
C LEU A 141 -1.78 -16.90 -12.54
N ARG A 142 -0.62 -16.32 -12.83
CA ARG A 142 0.39 -16.90 -13.73
C ARG A 142 1.69 -17.29 -13.03
N GLY A 143 1.99 -16.66 -11.91
CA GLY A 143 3.21 -16.96 -11.17
C GLY A 143 3.21 -16.39 -9.77
N THR A 144 4.00 -17.03 -8.92
CA THR A 144 4.23 -16.64 -7.53
C THR A 144 5.73 -16.59 -7.28
N HIS A 145 6.18 -15.57 -6.58
CA HIS A 145 7.57 -15.42 -6.18
C HIS A 145 7.67 -14.97 -4.73
N SER A 146 8.25 -15.80 -3.87
CA SER A 146 8.46 -15.48 -2.46
C SER A 146 9.94 -15.32 -2.15
N LEU A 147 10.26 -14.34 -1.31
CA LEU A 147 11.62 -14.07 -0.84
C LEU A 147 11.57 -13.56 0.60
N VAL A 148 12.61 -13.85 1.38
CA VAL A 148 12.77 -13.33 2.73
C VAL A 148 13.89 -12.30 2.73
N VAL A 149 13.58 -11.05 3.08
CA VAL A 149 14.56 -9.94 3.16
C VAL A 149 14.44 -9.26 4.51
N LYS A 150 15.57 -9.18 5.24
CA LYS A 150 15.61 -8.56 6.57
C LYS A 150 14.50 -9.06 7.48
N GLU A 151 14.32 -10.38 7.54
CA GLU A 151 13.30 -11.08 8.33
C GLU A 151 11.84 -10.80 7.92
N LYS A 152 11.63 -10.10 6.79
CA LYS A 152 10.31 -9.92 6.19
C LYS A 152 10.09 -10.89 5.05
N ASP A 153 8.96 -11.59 5.10
CA ASP A 153 8.48 -12.44 4.04
C ASP A 153 7.75 -11.60 3.00
N ILE A 154 8.27 -11.58 1.78
CA ILE A 154 7.72 -10.83 0.66
C ILE A 154 7.27 -11.85 -0.40
N THR A 155 5.98 -11.87 -0.68
CA THR A 155 5.37 -12.71 -1.73
C THR A 155 4.79 -11.83 -2.81
N ARG A 156 5.19 -12.08 -4.06
CA ARG A 156 4.63 -11.46 -5.26
C ARG A 156 3.75 -12.45 -6.00
N LEU A 157 2.54 -12.04 -6.32
CA LEU A 157 1.57 -12.76 -7.14
C LEU A 157 1.43 -12.02 -8.48
N ILE A 158 1.63 -12.73 -9.59
CA ILE A 158 1.65 -12.17 -10.93
C ILE A 158 0.40 -12.66 -11.66
N PHE A 159 -0.44 -11.73 -12.07
CA PHE A 159 -1.70 -12.00 -12.76
C PHE A 159 -1.70 -11.40 -14.16
N VAL A 160 -2.37 -12.09 -15.07
CA VAL A 160 -2.58 -11.66 -16.46
C VAL A 160 -4.05 -11.77 -16.78
N ARG A 161 -4.58 -10.83 -17.57
CA ARG A 161 -5.96 -10.89 -18.07
C ARG A 161 -6.21 -12.23 -18.78
N SER A 162 -7.25 -12.95 -18.35
CA SER A 162 -7.72 -14.17 -19.02
C SER A 162 -8.62 -13.86 -20.20
#